data_AF-A0A7C6NLR7-F1
#
_entry.id   AF-A0A7C6NLR7-F1
#
_cell.length_a   1.000
_cell.length_b   1.000
_cell.length_c   1.000
_cell.angle_alpha   90.00
_cell.angle_beta   90.00
_cell.angle_gamma   90.00
#
_symmetry.space_group_name_H-M   'P 1'
#
loop_
_entity.id
_entity.type
_entity.pdbx_description
1 polymer ?
#
loop_
_entity_poly.entity_id
_entity_poly.type
_entity_poly.pdbx_seq_one_letter_code
_entity_poly.pdbx_strand_id
1 'polypeptide(L)'
;MRKLFTAAALLLWTLFVSGQGQPRLIFNPDSTFKIVQFTDLHLQADSYRSDSVLVMMKKVIEREKPDLVMLTGDVVGSDNRKRAWLKVAQVMIDAKTPWAAMFGNHDAEYELTKDQTMDLIGGLPYNLTVPGPVEVSGVGNYVLPIQSATSSKTAALCYVFDVSATNEAPEGHSGVYNWIDQSQVTWYKEQSAMFTGQNGGIPVPTLVFFHIPSPEFNEVIGKSTTVGVQQEVEPSSPGCRSNLFEAMQACKDAMGVFVGHHHNNNYIGCLDGICLGFGQASGRQVYGELGAGARVIVLYEDERKFDSWIVKLYESSRDLDIWTPARKNEPMFFVTYPDSFVENREYPGKIHMIAQDVDNVTFRLSGSGVATVDWGDGSGEERVSLNENKGVLVKHTYTQVSTRTISVDGENITALDCKGNGLTCLDVSKARELTHLDCGDNQLARLDVTGNSALRVLWCNGNQLTTLNLAGNSLLTELYCHNNLLAKLDLGRNGVLVRLNCSQNRLTDLQLRANSELNRVDCYENRLTSLDLSDNKKLNYAVCTDNRLTGEALNRLFGTVHEGGAGSLFIGGNPGANECDLGIARGRGWKVRARY
;
A
#
# COMPACT_ATOMS: atom_id res chain seq x y z
N MET A 1 54.64 -25.41 -23.80
CA MET A 1 53.76 -25.83 -22.67
C MET A 1 54.27 -25.18 -21.38
N ARG A 2 53.36 -24.58 -20.59
CA ARG A 2 53.50 -24.09 -19.20
C ARG A 2 54.89 -23.60 -18.71
N LYS A 3 55.00 -22.31 -18.37
CA LYS A 3 55.52 -21.82 -17.05
C LYS A 3 55.35 -20.29 -16.87
N LEU A 4 55.41 -19.92 -15.59
CA LEU A 4 55.22 -18.64 -14.90
C LEU A 4 55.70 -17.32 -15.58
N PHE A 5 54.95 -16.25 -15.33
CA PHE A 5 55.42 -14.93 -14.85
C PHE A 5 54.31 -14.36 -13.93
N THR A 6 54.43 -14.38 -12.60
CA THR A 6 55.08 -13.39 -11.70
C THR A 6 54.62 -11.94 -11.88
N ALA A 7 54.10 -11.37 -10.79
CA ALA A 7 53.64 -10.00 -10.65
C ALA A 7 54.70 -8.92 -10.92
N ALA A 8 54.29 -7.83 -11.59
CA ALA A 8 54.78 -6.45 -11.36
C ALA A 8 53.99 -5.44 -12.23
N ALA A 9 53.03 -4.74 -11.64
CA ALA A 9 52.43 -3.53 -12.21
C ALA A 9 51.91 -2.64 -11.06
N LEU A 10 52.84 -2.10 -10.28
CA LEU A 10 52.58 -1.20 -9.15
C LEU A 10 53.01 0.21 -9.56
N LEU A 11 52.25 1.22 -9.13
CA LEU A 11 52.50 2.67 -9.29
C LEU A 11 52.52 3.23 -10.73
N LEU A 12 51.41 3.87 -11.12
CA LEU A 12 51.41 5.30 -11.42
C LEU A 12 49.96 5.79 -11.61
N TRP A 13 49.32 6.23 -10.53
CA TRP A 13 48.26 7.27 -10.50
C TRP A 13 47.93 7.63 -9.04
N THR A 14 48.93 8.18 -8.35
CA THR A 14 48.72 8.89 -7.08
C THR A 14 49.08 10.34 -7.27
N LEU A 15 48.07 11.21 -7.37
CA LEU A 15 48.13 12.63 -7.00
C LEU A 15 46.69 13.11 -6.77
N PHE A 16 46.39 13.51 -5.53
CA PHE A 16 45.12 14.11 -5.05
C PHE A 16 43.86 13.24 -4.93
N VAL A 17 43.90 12.24 -4.03
CA VAL A 17 42.87 12.13 -2.98
C VAL A 17 43.57 11.96 -1.63
N SER A 18 43.51 12.98 -0.79
CA SER A 18 44.09 12.96 0.55
C SER A 18 43.16 12.27 1.55
N GLY A 19 43.46 11.02 1.89
CA GLY A 19 43.27 10.47 3.24
C GLY A 19 41.91 10.70 3.94
N GLN A 20 40.79 10.41 3.29
CA GLN A 20 39.60 9.94 4.02
C GLN A 20 39.41 8.46 3.67
N GLY A 21 39.45 7.60 4.68
CA GLY A 21 38.99 6.22 4.53
C GLY A 21 37.49 6.20 4.25
N GLN A 22 37.00 5.09 3.71
CA GLN A 22 35.57 4.78 3.64
C GLN A 22 34.89 5.12 4.98
N PRO A 23 33.75 5.86 4.98
CA PRO A 23 33.13 6.29 6.21
C PRO A 23 32.72 5.07 7.06
N ARG A 24 32.91 5.15 8.37
CA ARG A 24 32.40 4.12 9.28
C ARG A 24 31.02 4.52 9.74
N LEU A 25 30.06 3.59 9.66
CA LEU A 25 28.77 3.77 10.31
C LEU A 25 28.94 3.46 11.79
N ILE A 26 28.66 4.44 12.64
CA ILE A 26 28.82 4.38 14.10
C ILE A 26 27.59 5.06 14.71
N PHE A 27 27.01 4.49 15.76
CA PHE A 27 25.97 5.16 16.54
C PHE A 27 26.48 6.50 17.11
N ASN A 28 25.59 7.49 17.19
CA ASN A 28 25.91 8.79 17.79
C ASN A 28 26.10 8.67 19.31
N PRO A 29 26.75 9.67 19.96
CA PRO A 29 26.90 9.69 21.42
C PRO A 29 25.59 9.79 22.22
N ASP A 30 24.44 10.02 21.56
CA ASP A 30 23.10 9.93 22.14
C ASP A 30 22.42 8.56 21.91
N SER A 31 23.21 7.56 21.48
CA SER A 31 22.79 6.20 21.13
C SER A 31 21.79 6.11 19.98
N THR A 32 21.68 7.14 19.12
CA THR A 32 20.84 7.09 17.91
C THR A 32 21.65 6.86 16.63
N PHE A 33 21.03 6.24 15.62
CA PHE A 33 21.56 6.20 14.25
C PHE A 33 20.42 6.42 13.26
N LYS A 34 20.49 7.51 12.49
CA LYS A 34 19.42 7.96 11.60
C LYS A 34 19.71 7.64 10.14
N ILE A 35 18.75 6.94 9.52
CA ILE A 35 18.73 6.64 8.09
C ILE A 35 17.65 7.50 7.42
N VAL A 36 17.98 8.14 6.30
CA VAL A 36 17.01 8.73 5.37
C VAL A 36 16.94 7.85 4.13
N GLN A 37 15.75 7.30 3.86
CA GLN A 37 15.45 6.54 2.66
C GLN A 37 14.86 7.48 1.59
N PHE A 38 15.54 7.62 0.46
CA PHE A 38 14.94 8.11 -0.77
C PHE A 38 14.69 6.94 -1.72
N THR A 39 13.58 7.01 -2.46
CA THR A 39 13.13 5.94 -3.33
C THR A 39 12.41 6.53 -4.54
N ASP A 40 12.51 5.87 -5.69
CA ASP A 40 11.72 6.22 -6.87
C ASP A 40 11.91 7.69 -7.27
N LEU A 41 13.18 8.05 -7.52
CA LEU A 41 13.57 9.40 -7.89
C LEU A 41 13.28 9.65 -9.38
N HIS A 42 13.47 8.63 -10.22
CA HIS A 42 13.42 8.68 -11.69
C HIS A 42 14.13 9.92 -12.25
N LEU A 43 15.38 10.13 -11.83
CA LEU A 43 16.18 11.28 -12.26
C LEU A 43 16.55 11.19 -13.75
N GLN A 44 16.44 12.34 -14.40
CA GLN A 44 16.82 12.61 -15.78
C GLN A 44 17.70 13.86 -15.77
N ALA A 45 18.93 13.78 -16.26
CA ALA A 45 19.97 14.78 -15.95
C ALA A 45 19.74 16.17 -16.57
N ASP A 46 18.84 16.27 -17.53
CA ASP A 46 18.44 17.45 -18.30
C ASP A 46 16.99 17.90 -18.03
N SER A 47 16.30 17.27 -17.07
CA SER A 47 14.95 17.67 -16.66
C SER A 47 14.94 18.65 -15.49
N TYR A 48 14.29 19.81 -15.67
CA TYR A 48 14.05 20.78 -14.60
C TYR A 48 13.20 20.18 -13.45
N ARG A 49 12.39 19.15 -13.76
CA ARG A 49 11.63 18.40 -12.74
C ARG A 49 12.57 17.62 -11.84
N SER A 50 13.60 17.01 -12.40
CA SER A 50 14.64 16.30 -11.66
C SER A 50 15.54 17.25 -10.86
N ASP A 51 15.85 18.45 -11.38
CA ASP A 51 16.52 19.49 -10.58
C ASP A 51 15.70 19.92 -9.35
N SER A 52 14.36 19.88 -9.45
CA SER A 52 13.46 20.12 -8.30
C SER A 52 13.58 19.02 -7.22
N VAL A 53 13.78 17.77 -7.63
CA VAL A 53 13.98 16.62 -6.73
C VAL A 53 15.32 16.75 -5.99
N LEU A 54 16.41 17.13 -6.68
CA LEU A 54 17.72 17.34 -6.04
C LEU A 54 17.66 18.43 -4.95
N VAL A 55 16.87 19.50 -5.16
CA VAL A 55 16.62 20.53 -4.15
C VAL A 55 15.79 19.98 -2.98
N MET A 56 14.83 19.09 -3.23
CA MET A 56 14.07 18.42 -2.17
C MET A 56 14.98 17.51 -1.32
N MET A 57 15.82 16.69 -1.95
CA MET A 57 16.80 15.83 -1.26
C MET A 57 17.74 16.64 -0.35
N LYS A 58 18.31 17.75 -0.86
CA LYS A 58 19.14 18.66 -0.07
C LYS A 58 18.40 19.16 1.17
N LYS A 59 17.15 19.64 1.02
CA LYS A 59 16.33 20.10 2.15
C LYS A 59 16.01 19.00 3.17
N VAL A 60 15.77 17.76 2.73
CA VAL A 60 15.56 16.64 3.65
C VAL A 60 16.84 16.32 4.43
N ILE A 61 18.00 16.26 3.76
CA ILE A 61 19.29 15.98 4.42
C ILE A 61 19.67 17.11 5.40
N GLU A 62 19.51 18.38 5.00
CA GLU A 62 19.74 19.55 5.86
C GLU A 62 18.86 19.56 7.12
N ARG A 63 17.59 19.16 6.96
CA ARG A 63 16.58 19.07 8.02
C ARG A 63 16.86 17.92 8.97
N GLU A 64 16.98 16.72 8.42
CA GLU A 64 16.99 15.48 9.21
C GLU A 64 18.38 15.12 9.71
N LYS A 65 19.45 15.54 9.02
CA LYS A 65 20.85 15.24 9.34
C LYS A 65 21.10 13.73 9.54
N PRO A 66 20.83 12.90 8.53
CA PRO A 66 21.06 11.46 8.62
C PRO A 66 22.54 11.10 8.74
N ASP A 67 22.80 9.99 9.42
CA ASP A 67 24.09 9.31 9.47
C ASP A 67 24.30 8.42 8.24
N LEU A 68 23.20 8.00 7.59
CA LEU A 68 23.19 7.26 6.33
C LEU A 68 22.03 7.71 5.42
N VAL A 69 22.31 7.96 4.15
CA VAL A 69 21.31 8.01 3.09
C VAL A 69 21.23 6.66 2.40
N MET A 70 20.05 6.06 2.36
CA MET A 70 19.76 4.83 1.61
C MET A 70 18.95 5.17 0.35
N LEU A 71 19.45 4.79 -0.82
CA LEU A 71 18.75 4.88 -2.10
C LEU A 71 18.16 3.52 -2.44
N THR A 72 16.84 3.35 -2.31
CA THR A 72 16.16 2.05 -2.48
C THR A 72 15.66 1.77 -3.90
N GLY A 73 16.48 2.08 -4.90
CA GLY A 73 16.19 1.82 -6.32
C GLY A 73 15.35 2.87 -7.04
N ASP A 74 15.22 2.66 -8.36
CA ASP A 74 14.67 3.57 -9.37
C ASP A 74 15.15 5.02 -9.21
N VAL A 75 16.48 5.13 -9.09
CA VAL A 75 17.19 6.39 -8.92
C VAL A 75 17.21 7.17 -10.22
N VAL A 76 17.40 6.51 -11.37
CA VAL A 76 17.44 7.14 -12.71
C VAL A 76 16.41 6.53 -13.67
N GLY A 77 15.95 7.32 -14.67
CA GLY A 77 14.82 6.91 -15.53
C GLY A 77 14.78 7.55 -16.92
N SER A 78 15.92 7.68 -17.60
CA SER A 78 16.04 8.13 -19.01
C SER A 78 17.37 7.69 -19.62
N ASP A 79 17.61 8.01 -20.89
CA ASP A 79 18.98 8.21 -21.41
C ASP A 79 19.69 9.32 -20.61
N ASN A 80 21.03 9.39 -20.59
CA ASN A 80 21.88 10.31 -19.79
C ASN A 80 22.12 9.92 -18.31
N ARG A 81 21.88 8.66 -17.96
CA ARG A 81 21.99 8.04 -16.63
C ARG A 81 23.30 8.30 -15.93
N LYS A 82 24.42 8.25 -16.65
CA LYS A 82 25.74 8.50 -16.06
C LYS A 82 25.80 9.88 -15.40
N ARG A 83 25.21 10.88 -16.04
CA ARG A 83 25.13 12.26 -15.53
C ARG A 83 24.06 12.39 -14.44
N ALA A 84 22.96 11.65 -14.52
CA ALA A 84 21.90 11.64 -13.51
C ALA A 84 22.41 11.04 -12.17
N TRP A 85 23.07 9.88 -12.21
CA TRP A 85 23.71 9.27 -11.04
C TRP A 85 24.74 10.18 -10.39
N LEU A 86 25.61 10.82 -11.18
CA LEU A 86 26.60 11.78 -10.66
C LEU A 86 25.92 13.03 -10.04
N LYS A 87 24.80 13.52 -10.62
CA LYS A 87 23.99 14.59 -10.01
C LYS A 87 23.42 14.18 -8.65
N VAL A 88 22.90 12.95 -8.52
CA VAL A 88 22.37 12.41 -7.26
C VAL A 88 23.50 12.24 -6.24
N ALA A 89 24.60 11.57 -6.61
CA ALA A 89 25.78 11.40 -5.76
C ALA A 89 26.32 12.74 -5.22
N GLN A 90 26.34 13.78 -6.05
CA GLN A 90 26.81 15.12 -5.64
C GLN A 90 25.99 15.70 -4.47
N VAL A 91 24.70 15.35 -4.31
CA VAL A 91 23.89 15.81 -3.17
C VAL A 91 24.45 15.30 -1.85
N MET A 92 24.77 14.01 -1.74
CA MET A 92 25.34 13.42 -0.52
C MET A 92 26.81 13.80 -0.33
N ILE A 93 27.57 13.96 -1.43
CA ILE A 93 28.97 14.44 -1.40
C ILE A 93 29.04 15.88 -0.87
N ASP A 94 28.18 16.79 -1.34
CA ASP A 94 28.09 18.17 -0.86
C ASP A 94 27.75 18.21 0.64
N ALA A 95 26.82 17.36 1.07
CA ALA A 95 26.38 17.24 2.46
C ALA A 95 27.39 16.51 3.37
N LYS A 96 28.39 15.82 2.79
CA LYS A 96 29.35 14.92 3.47
C LYS A 96 28.67 13.76 4.22
N THR A 97 27.55 13.30 3.70
CA THR A 97 26.71 12.27 4.30
C THR A 97 27.08 10.89 3.73
N PRO A 98 27.37 9.87 4.56
CA PRO A 98 27.51 8.50 4.11
C PRO A 98 26.26 8.03 3.34
N TRP A 99 26.45 7.31 2.24
CA TRP A 99 25.32 6.86 1.43
C TRP A 99 25.55 5.49 0.81
N ALA A 100 24.46 4.78 0.57
CA ALA A 100 24.44 3.46 -0.05
C ALA A 100 23.23 3.33 -0.99
N ALA A 101 23.34 2.46 -2.00
CA ALA A 101 22.31 2.29 -3.03
C ALA A 101 22.06 0.82 -3.39
N MET A 102 20.79 0.46 -3.56
CA MET A 102 20.41 -0.65 -4.44
C MET A 102 19.84 -0.12 -5.74
N PHE A 103 19.71 -1.00 -6.72
CA PHE A 103 19.22 -0.67 -8.05
C PHE A 103 17.83 -1.26 -8.24
N GLY A 104 16.87 -0.44 -8.69
CA GLY A 104 15.55 -0.90 -9.08
C GLY A 104 15.52 -1.48 -10.50
N ASN A 105 14.34 -1.66 -11.06
CA ASN A 105 14.16 -2.11 -12.46
C ASN A 105 14.59 -1.03 -13.47
N HIS A 106 14.28 0.24 -13.22
CA HIS A 106 14.63 1.33 -14.12
C HIS A 106 16.12 1.64 -14.13
N ASP A 107 16.88 1.34 -13.08
CA ASP A 107 18.32 1.68 -13.04
C ASP A 107 19.17 0.95 -14.10
N ALA A 108 18.68 -0.14 -14.71
CA ALA A 108 19.42 -0.99 -15.66
C ALA A 108 19.10 -0.85 -17.17
N GLU A 109 17.94 -0.30 -17.56
CA GLU A 109 17.38 -0.47 -18.92
C GLU A 109 18.21 0.02 -20.12
N TYR A 110 18.92 1.16 -20.02
CA TYR A 110 19.38 1.94 -21.20
C TYR A 110 20.92 2.12 -21.29
N GLU A 111 21.44 3.31 -20.98
CA GLU A 111 22.85 3.70 -21.21
C GLU A 111 23.86 2.86 -20.40
N LEU A 112 23.45 2.35 -19.24
CA LEU A 112 24.32 1.66 -18.28
C LEU A 112 23.65 0.38 -17.78
N THR A 113 24.40 -0.72 -17.72
CA THR A 113 24.02 -1.90 -16.95
C THR A 113 24.16 -1.66 -15.43
N LYS A 114 23.68 -2.60 -14.62
CA LYS A 114 23.87 -2.56 -13.16
C LYS A 114 25.35 -2.64 -12.76
N ASP A 115 26.14 -3.51 -13.41
CA ASP A 115 27.58 -3.59 -13.18
C ASP A 115 28.29 -2.27 -13.51
N GLN A 116 27.97 -1.69 -14.67
CA GLN A 116 28.53 -0.39 -15.08
C GLN A 116 28.12 0.75 -14.14
N THR A 117 26.92 0.65 -13.56
CA THR A 117 26.44 1.62 -12.55
C THR A 117 27.16 1.41 -11.21
N MET A 118 27.37 0.16 -10.79
CA MET A 118 28.16 -0.21 -9.60
C MET A 118 29.60 0.31 -9.72
N ASP A 119 30.26 0.08 -10.87
CA ASP A 119 31.60 0.60 -11.18
C ASP A 119 31.63 2.14 -11.25
N LEU A 120 30.57 2.78 -11.76
CA LEU A 120 30.48 4.24 -11.86
C LEU A 120 30.39 4.92 -10.49
N ILE A 121 29.60 4.38 -9.57
CA ILE A 121 29.41 4.96 -8.24
C ILE A 121 30.42 4.44 -7.23
N GLY A 122 31.01 3.26 -7.47
CA GLY A 122 32.02 2.65 -6.63
C GLY A 122 33.21 3.58 -6.37
N GLY A 123 33.55 3.78 -5.11
CA GLY A 123 34.65 4.66 -4.71
C GLY A 123 34.38 6.17 -4.79
N LEU A 124 33.17 6.61 -5.17
CA LEU A 124 32.79 8.02 -4.99
C LEU A 124 32.84 8.42 -3.49
N PRO A 125 33.13 9.70 -3.16
CA PRO A 125 33.20 10.14 -1.78
C PRO A 125 31.92 9.83 -1.00
N TYR A 126 32.10 9.37 0.23
CA TYR A 126 31.05 8.94 1.16
C TYR A 126 30.17 7.76 0.70
N ASN A 127 30.42 7.15 -0.48
CA ASN A 127 29.66 5.99 -0.94
C ASN A 127 30.15 4.69 -0.29
N LEU A 128 29.20 3.93 0.26
CA LEU A 128 29.34 2.62 0.90
C LEU A 128 28.84 1.45 0.04
N THR A 129 28.29 1.75 -1.14
CA THR A 129 27.79 0.72 -2.07
C THR A 129 28.95 -0.13 -2.60
N VAL A 130 28.80 -1.44 -2.55
CA VAL A 130 29.81 -2.42 -3.00
C VAL A 130 29.14 -3.55 -3.80
N PRO A 131 29.85 -4.19 -4.75
CA PRO A 131 29.36 -5.39 -5.42
C PRO A 131 29.15 -6.53 -4.43
N GLY A 132 28.16 -7.38 -4.71
CA GLY A 132 27.91 -8.60 -3.95
C GLY A 132 28.87 -9.76 -4.27
N PRO A 133 28.76 -10.90 -3.58
CA PRO A 133 29.49 -12.11 -3.93
C PRO A 133 29.09 -12.61 -5.33
N VAL A 134 30.07 -13.06 -6.12
CA VAL A 134 29.87 -13.45 -7.53
C VAL A 134 29.00 -14.71 -7.72
N GLU A 135 28.82 -15.47 -6.65
CA GLU A 135 27.99 -16.66 -6.55
C GLU A 135 26.53 -16.38 -6.14
N VAL A 136 26.20 -15.12 -5.80
CA VAL A 136 24.85 -14.69 -5.39
C VAL A 136 24.20 -13.91 -6.53
N SER A 137 22.92 -14.21 -6.82
CA SER A 137 22.17 -13.54 -7.90
C SER A 137 21.98 -12.04 -7.64
N GLY A 138 22.18 -11.21 -8.67
CA GLY A 138 22.16 -9.74 -8.59
C GLY A 138 23.54 -9.12 -8.38
N VAL A 139 23.68 -7.83 -8.70
CA VAL A 139 24.97 -7.11 -8.71
C VAL A 139 25.31 -6.54 -7.32
N GLY A 140 24.30 -6.13 -6.55
CA GLY A 140 24.46 -5.48 -5.25
C GLY A 140 23.81 -6.24 -4.08
N ASN A 141 24.49 -7.24 -3.54
CA ASN A 141 24.07 -7.96 -2.33
C ASN A 141 25.11 -7.79 -1.22
N TYR A 142 24.87 -6.92 -0.25
CA TYR A 142 25.88 -6.56 0.75
C TYR A 142 25.27 -6.19 2.10
N VAL A 143 26.13 -6.16 3.13
CA VAL A 143 25.76 -5.81 4.51
C VAL A 143 26.54 -4.57 4.94
N LEU A 144 25.85 -3.63 5.59
CA LEU A 144 26.45 -2.46 6.22
C LEU A 144 26.39 -2.61 7.75
N PRO A 145 27.50 -2.96 8.42
CA PRO A 145 27.56 -3.01 9.87
C PRO A 145 27.61 -1.62 10.48
N ILE A 146 26.73 -1.35 11.44
CA ILE A 146 26.73 -0.13 12.25
C ILE A 146 27.42 -0.45 13.58
N GLN A 147 28.52 0.25 13.86
CA GLN A 147 29.33 0.05 15.06
C GLN A 147 28.73 0.78 16.27
N SER A 148 28.93 0.21 17.45
CA SER A 148 28.64 0.83 18.73
C SER A 148 29.34 2.19 18.89
N ALA A 149 28.69 3.15 19.56
CA ALA A 149 29.26 4.47 19.85
C ALA A 149 30.50 4.40 20.77
N THR A 150 30.61 3.31 21.55
CA THR A 150 31.62 3.16 22.61
C THR A 150 32.60 2.00 22.38
N SER A 151 32.37 1.16 21.37
CA SER A 151 33.21 -0.03 21.12
C SER A 151 33.29 -0.39 19.63
N SER A 152 34.25 -1.24 19.25
CA SER A 152 34.36 -1.75 17.87
C SER A 152 33.33 -2.83 17.51
N LYS A 153 32.33 -3.07 18.37
CA LYS A 153 31.31 -4.10 18.19
C LYS A 153 30.27 -3.63 17.17
N THR A 154 29.81 -4.51 16.29
CA THR A 154 28.59 -4.28 15.49
C THR A 154 27.36 -4.31 16.40
N ALA A 155 26.61 -3.21 16.43
CA ALA A 155 25.40 -3.05 17.23
C ALA A 155 24.11 -3.21 16.40
N ALA A 156 24.14 -2.84 15.12
CA ALA A 156 23.03 -3.05 14.17
C ALA A 156 23.55 -3.38 12.76
N LEU A 157 22.68 -3.92 11.90
CA LEU A 157 22.97 -4.24 10.50
C LEU A 157 21.94 -3.60 9.57
N CYS A 158 22.39 -3.15 8.39
CA CYS A 158 21.52 -2.96 7.23
C CYS A 158 21.91 -3.94 6.14
N TYR A 159 21.01 -4.85 5.74
CA TYR A 159 21.18 -5.70 4.56
C TYR A 159 20.60 -5.00 3.33
N VAL A 160 21.32 -5.09 2.22
CA VAL A 160 20.90 -4.56 0.92
C VAL A 160 20.90 -5.71 -0.08
N PHE A 161 19.77 -5.88 -0.78
CA PHE A 161 19.61 -6.88 -1.83
C PHE A 161 19.29 -6.25 -3.18
N ASP A 162 19.81 -6.85 -4.25
CA ASP A 162 19.48 -6.51 -5.63
C ASP A 162 18.41 -7.47 -6.16
N VAL A 163 17.14 -7.08 -6.04
CA VAL A 163 15.96 -7.88 -6.44
C VAL A 163 15.46 -7.42 -7.80
N SER A 164 16.10 -7.89 -8.87
CA SER A 164 15.96 -7.20 -10.16
C SER A 164 16.33 -8.00 -11.41
N ALA A 165 16.34 -9.34 -11.33
CA ALA A 165 16.62 -10.16 -12.51
C ALA A 165 15.47 -10.04 -13.52
N THR A 166 15.49 -9.00 -14.36
CA THR A 166 14.70 -8.92 -15.59
C THR A 166 15.36 -9.82 -16.65
N ASN A 167 15.35 -11.13 -16.40
CA ASN A 167 15.58 -12.09 -17.47
C ASN A 167 14.31 -12.14 -18.32
N GLU A 168 14.49 -12.24 -19.64
CA GLU A 168 13.41 -12.27 -20.61
C GLU A 168 12.31 -13.26 -20.20
N ALA A 169 11.07 -12.77 -20.13
CA ALA A 169 9.94 -13.64 -19.86
C ALA A 169 9.86 -14.71 -20.96
N PRO A 170 9.64 -16.00 -20.61
CA PRO A 170 9.46 -17.05 -21.61
C PRO A 170 8.37 -16.66 -22.61
N GLU A 171 8.60 -16.92 -23.91
CA GLU A 171 7.72 -16.49 -25.00
C GLU A 171 6.25 -16.76 -24.69
N GLY A 172 5.45 -15.70 -24.57
CA GLY A 172 4.02 -15.76 -24.25
C GLY A 172 3.60 -15.12 -22.92
N HIS A 173 4.55 -14.70 -22.06
CA HIS A 173 4.24 -14.00 -20.81
C HIS A 173 4.69 -12.54 -20.84
N SER A 174 3.76 -11.61 -20.58
CA SER A 174 4.07 -10.19 -20.42
C SER A 174 4.58 -9.89 -19.01
N GLY A 175 5.85 -9.47 -18.89
CA GLY A 175 6.38 -8.72 -17.74
C GLY A 175 6.28 -9.42 -16.38
N VAL A 176 7.01 -10.51 -16.18
CA VAL A 176 7.17 -11.14 -14.86
C VAL A 176 8.51 -10.72 -14.26
N TYR A 177 8.50 -9.92 -13.19
CA TYR A 177 9.69 -9.62 -12.40
C TYR A 177 10.11 -10.89 -11.63
N ASN A 178 11.38 -11.28 -11.68
CA ASN A 178 11.86 -12.45 -10.94
C ASN A 178 11.90 -12.16 -9.43
N TRP A 179 11.54 -13.18 -8.65
CA TRP A 179 11.53 -13.15 -7.19
C TRP A 179 12.95 -13.25 -6.61
N ILE A 180 13.10 -13.00 -5.30
CA ILE A 180 14.37 -13.16 -4.57
C ILE A 180 14.92 -14.57 -4.79
N ASP A 181 16.16 -14.66 -5.26
CA ASP A 181 16.77 -15.93 -5.63
C ASP A 181 17.20 -16.76 -4.41
N GLN A 182 17.20 -18.08 -4.55
CA GLN A 182 17.57 -18.99 -3.46
C GLN A 182 19.03 -18.80 -3.00
N SER A 183 19.94 -18.34 -3.87
CA SER A 183 21.30 -17.92 -3.49
C SER A 183 21.30 -16.74 -2.53
N GLN A 184 20.47 -15.71 -2.77
CA GLN A 184 20.31 -14.55 -1.89
C GLN A 184 19.76 -14.95 -0.51
N VAL A 185 18.76 -15.85 -0.48
CA VAL A 185 18.20 -16.40 0.77
C VAL A 185 19.23 -17.22 1.54
N THR A 186 20.09 -17.98 0.85
CA THR A 186 21.14 -18.79 1.47
C THR A 186 22.24 -17.90 2.06
N TRP A 187 22.72 -16.94 1.26
CA TRP A 187 23.67 -15.92 1.67
C TRP A 187 23.19 -15.14 2.90
N TYR A 188 21.91 -14.72 2.94
CA TYR A 188 21.34 -14.06 4.11
C TYR A 188 21.47 -14.90 5.39
N LYS A 189 21.09 -16.19 5.32
CA LYS A 189 21.18 -17.11 6.47
C LYS A 189 22.63 -17.28 6.95
N GLU A 190 23.58 -17.35 6.03
CA GLU A 190 25.01 -17.47 6.36
C GLU A 190 25.58 -16.21 7.01
N GLN A 191 25.26 -15.02 6.46
CA GLN A 191 25.67 -13.74 7.05
C GLN A 191 25.03 -13.54 8.43
N SER A 192 23.72 -13.80 8.55
CA SER A 192 22.96 -13.72 9.80
C SER A 192 23.56 -14.63 10.88
N ALA A 193 23.86 -15.89 10.54
CA ALA A 193 24.51 -16.82 11.45
C ALA A 193 25.92 -16.36 11.87
N MET A 194 26.70 -15.80 10.92
CA MET A 194 28.03 -15.25 11.20
C MET A 194 27.97 -14.09 12.19
N PHE A 195 27.14 -13.08 11.94
CA PHE A 195 27.00 -11.92 12.84
C PHE A 195 26.39 -12.30 14.20
N THR A 196 25.43 -13.22 14.22
CA THR A 196 24.86 -13.79 15.45
C THR A 196 25.94 -14.49 16.28
N GLY A 197 26.80 -15.29 15.66
CA GLY A 197 27.95 -15.93 16.32
C GLY A 197 28.96 -14.92 16.89
N GLN A 198 29.26 -13.84 16.14
CA GLN A 198 30.11 -12.74 16.61
C GLN A 198 29.47 -11.94 17.76
N ASN A 199 28.14 -11.90 17.85
CA ASN A 199 27.36 -11.27 18.92
C ASN A 199 26.99 -12.26 20.05
N GLY A 200 27.82 -13.29 20.29
CA GLY A 200 27.65 -14.21 21.42
C GLY A 200 26.42 -15.12 21.34
N GLY A 201 25.91 -15.36 20.12
CA GLY A 201 24.71 -16.18 19.88
C GLY A 201 23.39 -15.39 19.91
N ILE A 202 23.43 -14.07 20.08
CA ILE A 202 22.25 -13.20 20.07
C ILE A 202 22.10 -12.60 18.66
N PRO A 203 20.94 -12.74 17.97
CA PRO A 203 20.71 -12.11 16.68
C PRO A 203 20.89 -10.58 16.74
N VAL A 204 21.64 -10.01 15.80
CA VAL A 204 21.92 -8.56 15.75
C VAL A 204 20.70 -7.82 15.19
N PRO A 205 20.20 -6.75 15.84
CA PRO A 205 19.12 -5.92 15.31
C PRO A 205 19.38 -5.49 13.86
N THR A 206 18.48 -5.91 12.96
CA THR A 206 18.69 -5.81 11.51
C THR A 206 17.56 -5.05 10.83
N LEU A 207 17.91 -4.15 9.91
CA LEU A 207 17.00 -3.64 8.88
C LEU A 207 17.38 -4.23 7.51
N VAL A 208 16.38 -4.48 6.67
CA VAL A 208 16.54 -5.03 5.33
C VAL A 208 16.00 -4.06 4.29
N PHE A 209 16.73 -3.87 3.20
CA PHE A 209 16.37 -2.97 2.12
C PHE A 209 16.46 -3.67 0.77
N PHE A 210 15.41 -3.53 -0.04
CA PHE A 210 15.35 -4.00 -1.42
C PHE A 210 14.28 -3.22 -2.20
N HIS A 211 14.32 -3.19 -3.53
CA HIS A 211 13.47 -2.28 -4.30
C HIS A 211 12.01 -2.75 -4.45
N ILE A 212 11.80 -3.90 -5.11
CA ILE A 212 10.47 -4.43 -5.45
C ILE A 212 9.86 -5.11 -4.20
N PRO A 213 8.64 -4.74 -3.74
CA PRO A 213 8.03 -5.31 -2.56
C PRO A 213 7.73 -6.81 -2.73
N SER A 214 7.82 -7.55 -1.61
CA SER A 214 7.48 -8.98 -1.58
C SER A 214 5.98 -9.18 -1.24
N PRO A 215 5.39 -10.36 -1.54
CA PRO A 215 3.95 -10.59 -1.36
C PRO A 215 3.38 -10.31 0.04
N GLU A 216 4.21 -10.42 1.08
CA GLU A 216 3.84 -10.18 2.48
C GLU A 216 3.39 -8.74 2.75
N PHE A 217 3.80 -7.78 1.92
CA PHE A 217 3.29 -6.41 1.99
C PHE A 217 1.76 -6.38 1.84
N ASN A 218 1.18 -7.27 1.03
CA ASN A 218 -0.28 -7.40 0.92
C ASN A 218 -0.94 -7.95 2.20
N GLU A 219 -0.23 -8.74 3.03
CA GLU A 219 -0.75 -9.30 4.29
C GLU A 219 -0.88 -8.26 5.43
N VAL A 220 -0.26 -7.08 5.29
CA VAL A 220 -0.40 -5.98 6.26
C VAL A 220 -1.38 -4.88 5.82
N ILE A 221 -1.84 -4.89 4.56
CA ILE A 221 -2.81 -3.91 4.07
C ILE A 221 -4.16 -4.05 4.77
N GLY A 222 -4.72 -2.93 5.21
CA GLY A 222 -6.00 -2.82 5.91
C GLY A 222 -5.92 -2.98 7.43
N LYS A 223 -4.87 -3.63 7.95
CA LYS A 223 -4.71 -3.89 9.39
C LYS A 223 -4.74 -2.61 10.22
N SER A 224 -5.38 -2.68 11.38
CA SER A 224 -5.51 -1.54 12.30
C SER A 224 -4.18 -1.05 12.90
N THR A 225 -3.12 -1.85 12.81
CA THR A 225 -1.73 -1.50 13.17
C THR A 225 -0.88 -1.00 11.99
N THR A 226 -1.42 -0.98 10.77
CA THR A 226 -0.71 -0.48 9.58
C THR A 226 -0.97 1.01 9.37
N VAL A 227 0.10 1.79 9.38
CA VAL A 227 0.05 3.26 9.38
C VAL A 227 0.60 3.81 8.07
N GLY A 228 -0.22 4.61 7.38
CA GLY A 228 0.13 5.29 6.12
C GLY A 228 -0.78 4.92 4.94
N VAL A 229 -0.48 5.48 3.77
CA VAL A 229 -1.31 5.37 2.57
C VAL A 229 -1.04 4.06 1.82
N GLN A 230 -2.13 3.37 1.47
CA GLN A 230 -2.18 2.01 0.93
C GLN A 230 -3.05 2.02 -0.34
N GLN A 231 -2.59 2.65 -1.43
CA GLN A 231 -3.37 2.79 -2.66
C GLN A 231 -3.01 1.74 -3.73
N GLU A 232 -1.86 1.07 -3.60
CA GLU A 232 -1.39 0.04 -4.52
C GLU A 232 -1.24 -1.32 -3.83
N VAL A 233 -1.60 -2.38 -4.54
CA VAL A 233 -1.57 -3.77 -4.07
C VAL A 233 -0.79 -4.57 -5.12
N GLU A 234 0.20 -5.34 -4.70
CA GLU A 234 0.92 -6.26 -5.59
C GLU A 234 -0.04 -7.31 -6.17
N PRO A 235 0.01 -7.67 -7.47
CA PRO A 235 -0.78 -8.75 -8.05
C PRO A 235 -0.26 -10.14 -7.61
N SER A 236 -0.28 -10.40 -6.30
CA SER A 236 0.06 -11.68 -5.67
C SER A 236 -1.08 -12.20 -4.82
N SER A 237 -1.20 -13.54 -4.69
CA SER A 237 -2.16 -14.17 -3.80
C SER A 237 -1.79 -13.91 -2.34
N PRO A 238 -2.70 -13.34 -1.51
CA PRO A 238 -2.47 -13.22 -0.07
C PRO A 238 -2.16 -14.59 0.57
N GLY A 239 -1.18 -14.62 1.49
CA GLY A 239 -0.75 -15.84 2.18
C GLY A 239 0.34 -16.66 1.47
N CYS A 240 0.80 -16.26 0.29
CA CYS A 240 1.98 -16.85 -0.35
C CYS A 240 3.26 -16.13 0.08
N ARG A 241 3.91 -16.64 1.14
CA ARG A 241 5.15 -16.06 1.67
C ARG A 241 6.39 -16.45 0.86
N SER A 242 7.37 -15.55 0.86
CA SER A 242 8.66 -15.67 0.22
C SER A 242 9.69 -16.39 1.10
N ASN A 243 10.60 -17.12 0.46
CA ASN A 243 11.68 -17.82 1.15
C ASN A 243 12.61 -16.87 1.95
N LEU A 244 12.69 -15.58 1.58
CA LEU A 244 13.45 -14.58 2.33
C LEU A 244 12.72 -14.17 3.62
N PHE A 245 11.41 -13.96 3.58
CA PHE A 245 10.65 -13.63 4.78
C PHE A 245 10.69 -14.77 5.81
N GLU A 246 10.48 -16.01 5.37
CA GLU A 246 10.66 -17.18 6.24
C GLU A 246 12.09 -17.29 6.79
N ALA A 247 13.10 -16.92 6.00
CA ALA A 247 14.49 -16.86 6.47
C ALA A 247 14.70 -15.80 7.56
N MET A 248 14.16 -14.60 7.38
CA MET A 248 14.19 -13.53 8.38
C MET A 248 13.48 -13.95 9.68
N GLN A 249 12.32 -14.61 9.59
CA GLN A 249 11.63 -15.17 10.75
C GLN A 249 12.45 -16.25 11.48
N ALA A 250 13.14 -17.12 10.74
CA ALA A 250 14.00 -18.16 11.32
C ALA A 250 15.26 -17.58 11.99
N CYS A 251 15.86 -16.56 11.39
CA CYS A 251 17.06 -15.86 11.88
C CYS A 251 16.79 -14.93 13.08
N LYS A 252 15.59 -14.33 13.17
CA LYS A 252 15.11 -13.48 14.28
C LYS A 252 15.89 -12.16 14.49
N ASP A 253 16.76 -11.81 13.57
CA ASP A 253 17.53 -10.57 13.50
C ASP A 253 16.72 -9.40 12.91
N ALA A 254 15.97 -9.64 11.82
CA ALA A 254 15.20 -8.62 11.12
C ALA A 254 14.12 -7.96 12.00
N MET A 255 14.12 -6.63 12.04
CA MET A 255 13.09 -5.81 12.67
C MET A 255 12.15 -5.19 11.63
N GLY A 256 12.69 -4.82 10.47
CA GLY A 256 11.92 -4.17 9.41
C GLY A 256 12.56 -4.33 8.03
N VAL A 257 11.69 -4.35 7.02
CA VAL A 257 11.97 -4.43 5.59
C VAL A 257 11.47 -3.15 4.93
N PHE A 258 12.32 -2.49 4.15
CA PHE A 258 12.03 -1.19 3.54
C PHE A 258 12.22 -1.19 2.03
N VAL A 259 11.19 -0.72 1.31
CA VAL A 259 11.04 -0.91 -0.15
C VAL A 259 10.57 0.35 -0.89
N GLY A 260 10.59 0.29 -2.23
CA GLY A 260 10.18 1.35 -3.16
C GLY A 260 9.08 0.89 -4.14
N HIS A 261 9.24 1.21 -5.42
CA HIS A 261 8.50 0.70 -6.59
C HIS A 261 7.04 1.16 -6.73
N HIS A 262 6.25 1.14 -5.65
CA HIS A 262 4.84 1.56 -5.65
C HIS A 262 4.68 2.98 -5.12
N HIS A 263 4.58 3.93 -6.05
CA HIS A 263 4.63 5.37 -5.74
C HIS A 263 3.41 5.90 -4.98
N ASN A 264 2.31 5.15 -4.96
CA ASN A 264 1.10 5.46 -4.18
C ASN A 264 1.02 4.72 -2.83
N ASN A 265 2.08 4.03 -2.44
CA ASN A 265 2.24 3.49 -1.09
C ASN A 265 3.30 4.27 -0.31
N ASN A 266 3.04 4.53 0.98
CA ASN A 266 4.03 4.99 1.94
C ASN A 266 3.79 4.41 3.36
N TYR A 267 3.02 3.33 3.42
CA TYR A 267 2.62 2.71 4.68
C TYR A 267 3.75 1.93 5.33
N ILE A 268 3.57 1.64 6.62
CA ILE A 268 4.32 0.64 7.36
C ILE A 268 3.36 -0.17 8.24
N GLY A 269 3.42 -1.49 8.10
CA GLY A 269 2.70 -2.45 8.93
C GLY A 269 3.65 -3.46 9.56
N CYS A 270 3.15 -4.40 10.34
CA CYS A 270 3.95 -5.48 10.92
C CYS A 270 3.30 -6.84 10.65
N LEU A 271 4.12 -7.80 10.24
CA LEU A 271 3.75 -9.19 10.05
C LEU A 271 4.69 -10.05 10.89
N ASP A 272 4.14 -10.83 11.82
CA ASP A 272 4.87 -11.79 12.66
C ASP A 272 6.15 -11.25 13.32
N GLY A 273 6.12 -9.97 13.73
CA GLY A 273 7.25 -9.29 14.38
C GLY A 273 8.28 -8.66 13.44
N ILE A 274 8.04 -8.65 12.12
CA ILE A 274 8.85 -7.93 11.13
C ILE A 274 7.99 -6.82 10.51
N CYS A 275 8.46 -5.58 10.57
CA CYS A 275 7.82 -4.47 9.88
C CYS A 275 8.02 -4.52 8.37
N LEU A 276 7.01 -4.11 7.61
CA LEU A 276 7.03 -4.01 6.16
C LEU A 276 6.66 -2.58 5.79
N GLY A 277 7.63 -1.78 5.32
CA GLY A 277 7.49 -0.34 5.12
C GLY A 277 7.85 0.14 3.71
N PHE A 278 6.91 0.80 3.02
CA PHE A 278 7.21 1.55 1.79
C PHE A 278 7.89 2.88 2.12
N GLY A 279 8.88 3.29 1.32
CA GLY A 279 9.42 4.64 1.33
C GLY A 279 8.37 5.68 0.90
N GLN A 280 8.73 6.96 0.96
CA GLN A 280 7.96 8.01 0.27
C GLN A 280 8.61 8.25 -1.09
N ALA A 281 7.85 8.07 -2.17
CA ALA A 281 8.32 8.40 -3.53
C ALA A 281 8.92 9.82 -3.56
N SER A 282 10.16 9.91 -4.04
CA SER A 282 10.96 11.14 -4.00
C SER A 282 10.88 11.94 -5.30
N GLY A 283 10.52 11.29 -6.41
CA GLY A 283 10.55 11.85 -7.75
C GLY A 283 9.48 12.90 -8.08
N ARG A 284 9.72 13.61 -9.19
CA ARG A 284 8.72 14.43 -9.90
C ARG A 284 8.39 13.85 -11.29
N GLN A 285 9.16 12.87 -11.76
CA GLN A 285 8.91 12.12 -13.00
C GLN A 285 8.14 10.81 -12.75
N VAL A 286 7.90 10.44 -11.49
CA VAL A 286 7.04 9.32 -11.10
C VAL A 286 5.57 9.60 -11.37
N TYR A 287 4.77 8.55 -11.54
CA TYR A 287 3.32 8.65 -11.41
C TYR A 287 2.92 8.81 -9.92
N GLY A 288 1.66 9.12 -9.65
CA GLY A 288 1.09 9.10 -8.30
C GLY A 288 0.89 10.46 -7.65
N GLU A 289 0.17 10.45 -6.52
CA GLU A 289 -0.40 11.67 -5.89
C GLU A 289 0.01 11.89 -4.43
N LEU A 290 0.85 11.02 -3.85
CA LEU A 290 1.27 11.17 -2.44
C LEU A 290 2.11 12.43 -2.18
N GLY A 291 2.63 13.08 -3.22
CA GLY A 291 3.63 14.13 -3.11
C GLY A 291 5.05 13.59 -3.00
N ALA A 292 6.03 14.49 -2.88
CA ALA A 292 7.45 14.15 -2.84
C ALA A 292 8.07 14.39 -1.47
N GLY A 293 8.93 13.45 -1.07
CA GLY A 293 9.54 13.40 0.25
C GLY A 293 10.50 12.23 0.43
N ALA A 294 10.65 11.81 1.69
CA ALA A 294 11.48 10.67 2.10
C ALA A 294 10.86 9.94 3.29
N ARG A 295 11.31 8.70 3.55
CA ARG A 295 11.11 8.04 4.85
C ARG A 295 12.34 8.28 5.72
N VAL A 296 12.14 8.49 7.02
CA VAL A 296 13.20 8.52 8.03
C VAL A 296 13.06 7.30 8.93
N ILE A 297 14.17 6.73 9.35
CA ILE A 297 14.25 5.61 10.29
C ILE A 297 15.34 5.96 11.32
N VAL A 298 15.08 5.76 12.61
CA VAL A 298 16.06 5.95 13.69
C VAL A 298 16.20 4.65 14.46
N LEU A 299 17.41 4.09 14.44
CA LEU A 299 17.81 2.97 15.28
C LEU A 299 18.31 3.47 16.64
N TYR A 300 18.20 2.63 17.65
CA TYR A 300 18.67 2.88 19.01
C TYR A 300 19.72 1.83 19.40
N GLU A 301 20.88 2.26 19.92
CA GLU A 301 21.96 1.37 20.33
C GLU A 301 21.51 0.47 21.49
N ASP A 302 21.91 -0.81 21.46
CA ASP A 302 21.54 -1.85 22.43
C ASP A 302 20.02 -2.11 22.61
N GLU A 303 19.14 -1.45 21.84
CA GLU A 303 17.70 -1.70 21.79
C GLU A 303 17.29 -2.42 20.49
N ARG A 304 16.38 -3.40 20.58
CA ARG A 304 15.75 -4.02 19.39
C ARG A 304 14.55 -3.18 18.92
N LYS A 305 14.81 -1.91 18.62
CA LYS A 305 13.84 -0.84 18.40
C LYS A 305 14.22 0.02 17.20
N PHE A 306 13.21 0.55 16.50
CA PHE A 306 13.39 1.70 15.63
C PHE A 306 12.17 2.62 15.64
N ASP A 307 12.38 3.91 15.44
CA ASP A 307 11.31 4.86 15.10
C ASP A 307 11.31 5.11 13.59
N SER A 308 10.15 5.35 12.96
CA SER A 308 10.08 5.72 11.55
C SER A 308 8.91 6.67 11.25
N TRP A 309 9.11 7.58 10.30
CA TRP A 309 8.08 8.51 9.83
C TRP A 309 8.33 8.94 8.38
N ILE A 310 7.32 9.55 7.77
CA ILE A 310 7.40 10.17 6.45
C ILE A 310 7.64 11.67 6.58
N VAL A 311 8.57 12.20 5.79
CA VAL A 311 8.82 13.63 5.60
C VAL A 311 8.39 14.01 4.20
N LYS A 312 7.16 14.51 4.07
CA LYS A 312 6.65 15.10 2.82
C LYS A 312 6.98 16.60 2.80
N LEU A 313 7.65 17.07 1.74
CA LEU A 313 7.99 18.49 1.57
C LEU A 313 7.23 19.17 0.43
N TYR A 314 6.71 18.40 -0.54
CA TYR A 314 5.99 18.92 -1.70
C TYR A 314 4.73 18.11 -2.00
N GLU A 315 3.66 18.79 -2.41
CA GLU A 315 2.63 18.21 -3.26
C GLU A 315 3.22 18.04 -4.66
N SER A 316 3.02 16.86 -5.26
CA SER A 316 3.60 16.46 -6.55
C SER A 316 2.54 15.74 -7.38
N SER A 317 2.47 16.06 -8.67
CA SER A 317 1.75 15.27 -9.67
C SER A 317 2.44 15.49 -11.01
N ARG A 318 2.90 14.41 -11.65
CA ARG A 318 3.55 14.46 -12.97
C ARG A 318 2.60 14.95 -14.06
N ASP A 319 1.35 14.50 -14.02
CA ASP A 319 0.38 14.70 -15.10
C ASP A 319 -0.27 16.09 -15.04
N LEU A 320 -0.46 16.62 -13.82
CA LEU A 320 -0.93 17.99 -13.57
C LEU A 320 0.23 19.02 -13.47
N ASP A 321 1.48 18.56 -13.62
CA ASP A 321 2.73 19.31 -13.38
C ASP A 321 2.81 20.06 -12.04
N ILE A 322 2.17 19.52 -11.00
CA ILE A 322 2.16 20.12 -9.67
C ILE A 322 3.52 19.89 -9.01
N TRP A 323 4.09 20.97 -8.47
CA TRP A 323 5.21 20.93 -7.53
C TRP A 323 5.13 22.14 -6.59
N THR A 324 4.36 22.00 -5.51
CA THR A 324 4.13 23.10 -4.55
C THR A 324 4.50 22.65 -3.14
N PRO A 325 5.01 23.53 -2.26
CA PRO A 325 5.36 23.15 -0.89
C PRO A 325 4.16 22.52 -0.16
N ALA A 326 4.39 21.43 0.56
CA ALA A 326 3.36 20.77 1.35
C ALA A 326 2.80 21.74 2.42
N ARG A 327 1.49 21.66 2.68
CA ARG A 327 0.82 22.57 3.66
C ARG A 327 1.27 22.35 5.10
N LYS A 328 1.88 21.21 5.39
CA LYS A 328 2.45 20.82 6.68
C LYS A 328 3.80 20.15 6.43
N ASN A 329 4.79 20.52 7.23
CA ASN A 329 6.13 19.93 7.23
C ASN A 329 6.36 19.05 8.49
N GLU A 330 5.31 18.71 9.23
CA GLU A 330 5.38 17.84 10.42
C GLU A 330 5.69 16.38 10.02
N PRO A 331 6.34 15.57 10.88
CA PRO A 331 6.42 14.13 10.69
C PRO A 331 5.03 13.50 10.46
N MET A 332 4.87 12.78 9.36
CA MET A 332 3.65 12.04 9.04
C MET A 332 3.84 10.56 9.33
N PHE A 333 2.77 9.86 9.73
CA PHE A 333 2.78 8.39 9.91
C PHE A 333 3.91 7.89 10.83
N PHE A 334 4.14 8.61 11.93
CA PHE A 334 5.14 8.23 12.92
C PHE A 334 4.75 6.91 13.61
N VAL A 335 5.72 6.01 13.72
CA VAL A 335 5.63 4.71 14.40
C VAL A 335 6.91 4.41 15.16
N THR A 336 6.78 3.63 16.23
CA THR A 336 7.86 3.01 16.99
C THR A 336 7.69 1.51 16.92
N TYR A 337 8.71 0.77 16.49
CA TYR A 337 8.74 -0.69 16.58
C TYR A 337 9.33 -1.14 17.93
N PRO A 338 8.71 -2.10 18.64
CA PRO A 338 7.50 -2.84 18.28
C PRO A 338 6.18 -2.15 18.67
N ASP A 339 6.24 -1.13 19.54
CA ASP A 339 5.12 -0.61 20.32
C ASP A 339 3.89 -0.16 19.50
N SER A 340 4.09 0.48 18.35
CA SER A 340 3.01 0.94 17.46
C SER A 340 2.31 -0.20 16.70
N PHE A 341 2.89 -1.40 16.73
CA PHE A 341 2.40 -2.58 16.03
C PHE A 341 1.88 -3.66 16.98
N VAL A 342 1.87 -3.39 18.29
CA VAL A 342 1.10 -4.16 19.24
C VAL A 342 -0.38 -3.86 18.97
N GLU A 343 -1.12 -4.86 18.49
CA GLU A 343 -2.58 -4.80 18.41
C GLU A 343 -3.13 -4.40 19.77
N ASN A 344 -3.81 -3.25 19.83
CA ASN A 344 -4.19 -2.65 21.09
C ASN A 344 -5.40 -3.41 21.69
N ARG A 345 -5.10 -4.48 22.44
CA ARG A 345 -6.03 -5.47 23.03
C ARG A 345 -7.08 -4.92 23.99
N GLU A 346 -7.11 -3.61 24.20
CA GLU A 346 -8.05 -2.93 25.10
C GLU A 346 -9.50 -3.03 24.59
N TYR A 347 -9.71 -3.30 23.30
CA TYR A 347 -11.02 -3.61 22.71
C TYR A 347 -10.86 -4.67 21.60
N PRO A 348 -11.06 -5.98 21.88
CA PRO A 348 -11.13 -7.01 20.84
C PRO A 348 -12.29 -6.72 19.87
N GLY A 349 -12.36 -7.46 18.75
CA GLY A 349 -13.20 -7.20 17.56
C GLY A 349 -14.71 -7.32 17.78
N LYS A 350 -15.23 -6.54 18.74
CA LYS A 350 -16.54 -6.67 19.31
C LYS A 350 -17.60 -6.12 18.37
N ILE A 351 -18.59 -6.95 18.09
CA ILE A 351 -19.75 -6.60 17.25
C ILE A 351 -20.98 -6.64 18.14
N HIS A 352 -21.75 -5.56 18.15
CA HIS A 352 -23.03 -5.50 18.85
C HIS A 352 -24.17 -5.40 17.84
N MET A 353 -25.14 -6.30 17.95
CA MET A 353 -26.34 -6.36 17.12
C MET A 353 -27.57 -6.23 18.01
N ILE A 354 -28.55 -5.42 17.60
CA ILE A 354 -29.88 -5.41 18.23
C ILE A 354 -30.88 -5.91 17.19
N ALA A 355 -31.33 -7.15 17.36
CA ALA A 355 -32.37 -7.76 16.54
C ALA A 355 -33.73 -7.50 17.19
N GLN A 356 -34.67 -6.89 16.46
CA GLN A 356 -35.98 -6.53 17.00
C GLN A 356 -37.08 -7.46 16.49
N ASP A 357 -37.93 -7.92 17.41
CA ASP A 357 -39.15 -8.67 17.15
C ASP A 357 -38.94 -9.92 16.28
N VAL A 358 -37.89 -10.67 16.60
CA VAL A 358 -37.53 -11.96 15.98
C VAL A 358 -37.55 -13.11 16.99
N ASP A 359 -37.72 -14.34 16.49
CA ASP A 359 -37.54 -15.60 17.22
C ASP A 359 -36.33 -16.41 16.72
N ASN A 360 -35.71 -16.01 15.60
CA ASN A 360 -34.53 -16.65 15.01
C ASN A 360 -33.53 -15.57 14.60
N VAL A 361 -32.25 -15.80 14.89
CA VAL A 361 -31.14 -15.01 14.34
C VAL A 361 -30.12 -15.96 13.72
N THR A 362 -29.57 -15.59 12.57
CA THR A 362 -28.59 -16.39 11.83
C THR A 362 -27.63 -15.46 11.10
N PHE A 363 -26.33 -15.63 11.36
CA PHE A 363 -25.28 -14.87 10.70
C PHE A 363 -24.07 -15.76 10.40
N ARG A 364 -23.15 -15.29 9.55
CA ARG A 364 -21.85 -15.94 9.34
C ARG A 364 -20.71 -15.04 9.81
N LEU A 365 -19.70 -15.68 10.39
CA LEU A 365 -18.40 -15.07 10.71
C LEU A 365 -17.30 -15.75 9.88
N SER A 366 -16.42 -14.95 9.27
CA SER A 366 -15.12 -15.43 8.76
C SER A 366 -13.99 -14.76 9.53
N GLY A 367 -12.85 -15.43 9.63
CA GLY A 367 -11.71 -14.95 10.42
C GLY A 367 -10.81 -16.08 10.90
N SER A 368 -9.87 -15.78 11.80
CA SER A 368 -9.04 -16.78 12.47
C SER A 368 -9.25 -16.83 13.98
N GLY A 369 -8.79 -17.92 14.61
CA GLY A 369 -8.96 -18.14 16.05
C GLY A 369 -10.38 -18.55 16.44
N VAL A 370 -10.85 -18.03 17.57
CA VAL A 370 -12.16 -18.36 18.16
C VAL A 370 -12.88 -17.06 18.51
N ALA A 371 -14.13 -16.94 18.08
CA ALA A 371 -15.06 -15.94 18.59
C ALA A 371 -15.95 -16.53 19.68
N THR A 372 -16.51 -15.68 20.53
CA THR A 372 -17.65 -16.03 21.40
C THR A 372 -18.89 -15.21 21.01
N VAL A 373 -20.06 -15.80 21.21
CA VAL A 373 -21.36 -15.18 20.91
C VAL A 373 -22.25 -15.24 22.15
N ASP A 374 -22.58 -14.08 22.72
CA ASP A 374 -23.67 -13.94 23.69
C ASP A 374 -24.95 -13.60 22.95
N TRP A 375 -25.94 -14.48 23.05
CA TRP A 375 -27.24 -14.38 22.39
C TRP A 375 -28.24 -13.44 23.10
N GLY A 376 -27.90 -12.87 24.25
CA GLY A 376 -28.75 -11.90 24.95
C GLY A 376 -30.01 -12.52 25.57
N ASP A 377 -29.96 -13.81 25.92
CA ASP A 377 -31.05 -14.53 26.60
C ASP A 377 -30.62 -15.24 27.90
N GLY A 378 -29.34 -15.15 28.27
CA GLY A 378 -28.79 -15.78 29.47
C GLY A 378 -28.43 -17.26 29.31
N SER A 379 -28.45 -17.81 28.09
CA SER A 379 -27.97 -19.17 27.80
C SER A 379 -26.46 -19.35 27.95
N GLY A 380 -25.70 -18.24 27.97
CA GLY A 380 -24.24 -18.22 28.06
C GLY A 380 -23.58 -17.91 26.72
N GLU A 381 -22.24 -17.93 26.69
CA GLU A 381 -21.47 -17.70 25.47
C GLU A 381 -21.27 -18.97 24.64
N GLU A 382 -21.68 -18.92 23.36
CA GLU A 382 -21.36 -19.95 22.37
C GLU A 382 -19.96 -19.70 21.77
N ARG A 383 -19.12 -20.73 21.70
CA ARG A 383 -17.77 -20.63 21.11
C ARG A 383 -17.78 -21.04 19.65
N VAL A 384 -17.32 -20.16 18.77
CA VAL A 384 -17.28 -20.34 17.31
C VAL A 384 -15.83 -20.34 16.83
N SER A 385 -15.32 -21.49 16.41
CA SER A 385 -14.00 -21.57 15.75
C SER A 385 -14.09 -20.99 14.33
N LEU A 386 -13.35 -19.93 14.06
CA LEU A 386 -13.43 -19.21 12.77
C LEU A 386 -12.58 -19.89 11.68
N ASN A 387 -12.91 -19.60 10.43
CA ASN A 387 -12.12 -19.99 9.27
C ASN A 387 -12.02 -18.84 8.27
N GLU A 388 -10.80 -18.52 7.83
CA GLU A 388 -10.53 -17.37 6.95
C GLU A 388 -11.08 -17.58 5.53
N ASN A 389 -11.13 -18.84 5.09
CA ASN A 389 -11.54 -19.23 3.75
C ASN A 389 -13.03 -19.62 3.63
N LYS A 390 -13.77 -19.65 4.75
CA LYS A 390 -15.17 -20.09 4.77
C LYS A 390 -15.94 -19.51 5.96
N GLY A 391 -16.97 -18.70 5.65
CA GLY A 391 -17.90 -18.19 6.65
C GLY A 391 -18.58 -19.32 7.43
N VAL A 392 -18.41 -19.29 8.75
CA VAL A 392 -18.99 -20.22 9.71
C VAL A 392 -20.39 -19.71 10.07
N LEU A 393 -21.40 -20.51 9.74
CA LEU A 393 -22.81 -20.18 10.02
C LEU A 393 -23.11 -20.42 11.51
N VAL A 394 -23.54 -19.38 12.19
CA VAL A 394 -24.00 -19.41 13.59
C VAL A 394 -25.50 -19.10 13.60
N LYS A 395 -26.29 -19.85 14.37
CA LYS A 395 -27.74 -19.69 14.45
C LYS A 395 -28.25 -19.95 15.87
N HIS A 396 -29.18 -19.12 16.30
CA HIS A 396 -29.97 -19.34 17.51
C HIS A 396 -31.47 -19.19 17.27
N THR A 397 -32.26 -19.87 18.10
CA THR A 397 -33.73 -19.82 18.08
C THR A 397 -34.23 -19.55 19.49
N TYR A 398 -34.86 -18.40 19.69
CA TYR A 398 -35.45 -17.98 20.94
C TYR A 398 -36.83 -18.63 21.15
N THR A 399 -37.21 -18.84 22.40
CA THR A 399 -38.52 -19.43 22.76
C THR A 399 -39.71 -18.49 22.54
N GLN A 400 -39.46 -17.19 22.39
CA GLN A 400 -40.47 -16.15 22.20
C GLN A 400 -39.91 -15.02 21.33
N VAL A 401 -40.76 -14.50 20.43
CA VAL A 401 -40.48 -13.28 19.64
C VAL A 401 -40.18 -12.13 20.60
N SER A 402 -38.99 -11.54 20.47
CA SER A 402 -38.52 -10.50 21.39
C SER A 402 -37.39 -9.66 20.77
N THR A 403 -37.11 -8.48 21.36
CA THR A 403 -35.89 -7.73 21.04
C THR A 403 -34.70 -8.32 21.80
N ARG A 404 -33.57 -8.49 21.12
CA ARG A 404 -32.36 -9.13 21.63
C ARG A 404 -31.12 -8.31 21.32
N THR A 405 -30.26 -8.12 22.32
CA THR A 405 -28.92 -7.57 22.14
C THR A 405 -27.95 -8.73 22.07
N ILE A 406 -27.37 -8.96 20.90
CA ILE A 406 -26.41 -10.02 20.64
C ILE A 406 -25.02 -9.38 20.61
N SER A 407 -24.05 -10.02 21.25
CA SER A 407 -22.66 -9.58 21.27
C SER A 407 -21.79 -10.69 20.69
N VAL A 408 -20.94 -10.35 19.72
CA VAL A 408 -19.86 -11.22 19.27
C VAL A 408 -18.55 -10.60 19.75
N ASP A 409 -17.67 -11.42 20.31
CA ASP A 409 -16.30 -11.05 20.67
C ASP A 409 -15.32 -11.96 19.93
N GLY A 410 -14.23 -11.43 19.37
CA GLY A 410 -13.27 -12.18 18.57
C GLY A 410 -12.22 -11.28 17.95
N GLU A 411 -10.94 -11.63 18.09
CA GLU A 411 -9.82 -10.76 17.71
C GLU A 411 -9.71 -10.57 16.18
N ASN A 412 -9.86 -11.65 15.39
CA ASN A 412 -9.58 -11.65 13.94
C ASN A 412 -10.83 -11.85 13.06
N ILE A 413 -11.95 -11.16 13.34
CA ILE A 413 -13.16 -11.25 12.50
C ILE A 413 -12.97 -10.42 11.21
N THR A 414 -12.84 -11.09 10.07
CA THR A 414 -12.58 -10.48 8.77
C THR A 414 -13.82 -10.36 7.88
N ALA A 415 -14.89 -11.09 8.18
CA ALA A 415 -16.19 -10.92 7.52
C ALA A 415 -17.38 -11.16 8.47
N LEU A 416 -18.44 -10.36 8.29
CA LEU A 416 -19.76 -10.55 8.90
C LEU A 416 -20.84 -10.55 7.81
N ASP A 417 -21.63 -11.62 7.76
CA ASP A 417 -22.88 -11.71 6.99
C ASP A 417 -24.03 -11.86 8.00
N CYS A 418 -24.69 -10.74 8.30
CA CYS A 418 -25.80 -10.62 9.25
C CYS A 418 -27.10 -10.18 8.56
N LYS A 419 -27.20 -10.48 7.26
CA LYS A 419 -28.34 -10.15 6.41
C LYS A 419 -29.66 -10.75 6.93
N GLY A 420 -30.76 -9.98 6.87
CA GLY A 420 -32.10 -10.52 7.09
C GLY A 420 -32.47 -10.89 8.53
N ASN A 421 -31.90 -10.22 9.53
CA ASN A 421 -32.09 -10.53 10.96
C ASN A 421 -32.94 -9.51 11.73
N GLY A 422 -33.64 -8.61 11.05
CA GLY A 422 -34.45 -7.57 11.70
C GLY A 422 -33.64 -6.60 12.55
N LEU A 423 -32.36 -6.36 12.20
CA LEU A 423 -31.46 -5.54 13.00
C LEU A 423 -31.86 -4.06 12.97
N THR A 424 -32.06 -3.44 14.12
CA THR A 424 -32.28 -2.00 14.27
C THR A 424 -31.02 -1.25 14.70
N CYS A 425 -30.03 -1.95 15.25
CA CYS A 425 -28.69 -1.45 15.51
C CYS A 425 -27.63 -2.49 15.14
N LEU A 426 -26.55 -2.01 14.54
CA LEU A 426 -25.32 -2.75 14.28
C LEU A 426 -24.16 -1.82 14.61
N ASP A 427 -23.30 -2.23 15.54
CA ASP A 427 -22.03 -1.58 15.86
C ASP A 427 -20.88 -2.54 15.51
N VAL A 428 -20.07 -2.12 14.54
CA VAL A 428 -18.86 -2.81 14.06
C VAL A 428 -17.60 -1.98 14.29
N SER A 429 -17.68 -0.90 15.09
CA SER A 429 -16.61 0.09 15.27
C SER A 429 -15.32 -0.47 15.89
N LYS A 430 -15.40 -1.65 16.52
CA LYS A 430 -14.26 -2.39 17.08
C LYS A 430 -13.75 -3.52 16.17
N ALA A 431 -14.56 -3.99 15.23
CA ALA A 431 -14.20 -5.03 14.26
C ALA A 431 -13.39 -4.43 13.09
N ARG A 432 -12.23 -3.84 13.39
CA ARG A 432 -11.43 -3.03 12.46
C ARG A 432 -10.90 -3.82 11.25
N GLU A 433 -10.69 -5.11 11.44
CA GLU A 433 -10.18 -6.06 10.44
C GLU A 433 -11.28 -6.54 9.46
N LEU A 434 -12.53 -6.05 9.57
CA LEU A 434 -13.60 -6.37 8.64
C LEU A 434 -13.28 -5.91 7.21
N THR A 435 -13.09 -6.89 6.34
CA THR A 435 -12.94 -6.71 4.89
C THR A 435 -14.26 -6.84 4.14
N HIS A 436 -15.23 -7.58 4.70
CA HIS A 436 -16.55 -7.81 4.10
C HIS A 436 -17.66 -7.63 5.14
N LEU A 437 -18.67 -6.82 4.83
CA LEU A 437 -19.85 -6.65 5.66
C LEU A 437 -21.12 -6.76 4.79
N ASP A 438 -21.92 -7.81 5.01
CA ASP A 438 -23.32 -7.85 4.60
C ASP A 438 -24.21 -7.64 5.83
N CYS A 439 -24.95 -6.53 5.83
CA CYS A 439 -25.97 -6.18 6.80
C CYS A 439 -27.30 -5.83 6.09
N GLY A 440 -27.48 -6.32 4.86
CA GLY A 440 -28.64 -6.03 4.03
C GLY A 440 -29.96 -6.58 4.59
N ASP A 441 -31.06 -6.09 4.03
CA ASP A 441 -32.43 -6.51 4.31
C ASP A 441 -32.75 -6.52 5.82
N ASN A 442 -32.41 -5.42 6.49
CA ASN A 442 -32.55 -5.18 7.94
C ASN A 442 -33.36 -3.88 8.19
N GLN A 443 -33.33 -3.36 9.43
CA GLN A 443 -34.08 -2.16 9.85
C GLN A 443 -33.15 -1.02 10.30
N LEU A 444 -31.90 -0.99 9.83
CA LEU A 444 -30.88 -0.04 10.27
C LEU A 444 -31.22 1.38 9.78
N ALA A 445 -31.51 2.29 10.72
CA ALA A 445 -31.68 3.72 10.46
C ALA A 445 -30.33 4.47 10.36
N ARG A 446 -29.26 3.87 10.92
CA ARG A 446 -27.88 4.36 10.91
C ARG A 446 -26.92 3.18 10.78
N LEU A 447 -25.78 3.42 10.14
CA LEU A 447 -24.65 2.50 10.06
C LEU A 447 -23.37 3.35 10.10
N ASP A 448 -22.46 3.02 11.00
CA ASP A 448 -21.13 3.62 11.08
C ASP A 448 -20.09 2.55 10.74
N VAL A 449 -19.35 2.80 9.65
CA VAL A 449 -18.24 1.96 9.16
C VAL A 449 -16.93 2.74 9.10
N THR A 450 -16.87 3.93 9.70
CA THR A 450 -15.72 4.85 9.57
C THR A 450 -14.44 4.32 10.23
N GLY A 451 -14.57 3.40 11.19
CA GLY A 451 -13.45 2.68 11.82
C GLY A 451 -12.99 1.41 11.09
N ASN A 452 -13.66 1.00 10.02
CA ASN A 452 -13.40 -0.25 9.29
C ASN A 452 -12.59 0.05 8.01
N SER A 453 -11.35 0.51 8.17
CA SER A 453 -10.47 0.89 7.06
C SER A 453 -10.10 -0.27 6.12
N ALA A 454 -10.16 -1.51 6.61
CA ALA A 454 -9.96 -2.72 5.83
C ALA A 454 -11.10 -3.05 4.85
N LEU A 455 -12.26 -2.37 4.94
CA LEU A 455 -13.49 -2.78 4.27
C LEU A 455 -13.40 -2.66 2.74
N ARG A 456 -13.54 -3.81 2.06
CA ARG A 456 -13.51 -3.97 0.60
C ARG A 456 -14.91 -4.16 0.02
N VAL A 457 -15.80 -4.87 0.73
CA VAL A 457 -17.18 -5.12 0.30
C VAL A 457 -18.15 -4.64 1.39
N LEU A 458 -19.10 -3.79 1.01
CA LEU A 458 -20.19 -3.34 1.87
C LEU A 458 -21.54 -3.53 1.18
N TRP A 459 -22.34 -4.46 1.70
CA TRP A 459 -23.74 -4.64 1.35
C TRP A 459 -24.60 -4.19 2.54
N CYS A 460 -25.31 -3.08 2.36
CA CYS A 460 -26.21 -2.46 3.34
C CYS A 460 -27.57 -2.11 2.73
N ASN A 461 -27.91 -2.76 1.60
CA ASN A 461 -29.17 -2.57 0.90
C ASN A 461 -30.39 -2.95 1.75
N GLY A 462 -31.58 -2.46 1.40
CA GLY A 462 -32.82 -2.87 2.08
C GLY A 462 -32.83 -2.48 3.56
N ASN A 463 -32.45 -1.24 3.86
CA ASN A 463 -32.41 -0.68 5.21
C ASN A 463 -33.12 0.69 5.22
N GLN A 464 -32.99 1.45 6.31
CA GLN A 464 -33.63 2.75 6.50
C GLN A 464 -32.60 3.90 6.52
N LEU A 465 -31.42 3.71 5.93
CA LEU A 465 -30.30 4.64 6.00
C LEU A 465 -30.64 5.96 5.29
N THR A 466 -30.54 7.07 6.03
CA THR A 466 -30.70 8.44 5.47
C THR A 466 -29.37 9.08 5.09
N THR A 467 -28.28 8.60 5.68
CA THR A 467 -26.89 8.99 5.42
C THR A 467 -25.99 7.76 5.50
N LEU A 468 -24.93 7.73 4.71
CA LEU A 468 -23.85 6.74 4.79
C LEU A 468 -22.50 7.46 4.62
N ASN A 469 -21.60 7.32 5.59
CA ASN A 469 -20.28 7.96 5.55
C ASN A 469 -19.22 6.91 5.21
N LEU A 470 -18.53 7.09 4.08
CA LEU A 470 -17.54 6.15 3.53
C LEU A 470 -16.12 6.74 3.45
N ALA A 471 -15.89 7.88 4.10
CA ALA A 471 -14.63 8.62 4.00
C ALA A 471 -13.41 7.85 4.56
N GLY A 472 -13.63 6.88 5.45
CA GLY A 472 -12.58 6.00 6.01
C GLY A 472 -12.34 4.71 5.22
N ASN A 473 -13.18 4.40 4.22
CA ASN A 473 -13.21 3.09 3.54
C ASN A 473 -12.58 3.19 2.14
N SER A 474 -11.33 3.68 2.06
CA SER A 474 -10.67 3.94 0.77
C SER A 474 -10.34 2.67 -0.03
N LEU A 475 -10.38 1.49 0.60
CA LEU A 475 -10.17 0.18 -0.03
C LEU A 475 -11.45 -0.48 -0.58
N LEU A 476 -12.60 0.22 -0.52
CA LEU A 476 -13.90 -0.32 -0.91
C LEU A 476 -14.00 -0.53 -2.43
N THR A 477 -14.10 -1.79 -2.85
CA THR A 477 -14.22 -2.22 -4.25
C THR A 477 -15.67 -2.53 -4.66
N GLU A 478 -16.55 -2.86 -3.72
CA GLU A 478 -17.97 -3.12 -3.99
C GLU A 478 -18.89 -2.49 -2.93
N LEU A 479 -19.86 -1.69 -3.38
CA LEU A 479 -20.84 -1.01 -2.53
C LEU A 479 -22.26 -1.24 -3.04
N TYR A 480 -23.07 -1.99 -2.29
CA TYR A 480 -24.51 -2.09 -2.49
C TYR A 480 -25.25 -1.41 -1.33
N CYS A 481 -25.81 -0.23 -1.60
CA CYS A 481 -26.58 0.59 -0.67
C CYS A 481 -28.01 0.87 -1.18
N HIS A 482 -28.48 0.09 -2.16
CA HIS A 482 -29.79 0.28 -2.78
C HIS A 482 -30.97 0.02 -1.81
N ASN A 483 -32.17 0.48 -2.17
CA ASN A 483 -33.37 0.35 -1.33
C ASN A 483 -33.13 0.91 0.08
N ASN A 484 -32.82 2.21 0.13
CA ASN A 484 -32.55 3.00 1.33
C ASN A 484 -33.16 4.41 1.15
N LEU A 485 -32.87 5.35 2.07
CA LEU A 485 -33.42 6.69 2.09
C LEU A 485 -32.38 7.78 1.79
N LEU A 486 -31.23 7.42 1.21
CA LEU A 486 -30.07 8.31 1.00
C LEU A 486 -30.43 9.48 0.07
N ALA A 487 -30.27 10.70 0.57
CA ALA A 487 -30.45 11.92 -0.23
C ALA A 487 -29.16 12.38 -0.93
N LYS A 488 -28.01 11.93 -0.43
CA LYS A 488 -26.66 12.16 -0.96
C LYS A 488 -25.79 10.93 -0.70
N LEU A 489 -24.79 10.73 -1.55
CA LEU A 489 -23.74 9.71 -1.38
C LEU A 489 -22.42 10.34 -1.86
N ASP A 490 -21.43 10.42 -0.98
CA ASP A 490 -20.09 10.90 -1.31
C ASP A 490 -19.17 9.69 -1.51
N LEU A 491 -18.55 9.60 -2.68
CA LEU A 491 -17.64 8.53 -3.09
C LEU A 491 -16.24 9.07 -3.44
N GLY A 492 -15.94 10.33 -3.13
CA GLY A 492 -14.71 11.02 -3.49
C GLY A 492 -13.43 10.48 -2.83
N ARG A 493 -13.54 9.49 -1.94
CA ARG A 493 -12.42 8.78 -1.30
C ARG A 493 -12.32 7.30 -1.69
N ASN A 494 -13.25 6.78 -2.47
CA ASN A 494 -13.38 5.36 -2.79
C ASN A 494 -12.92 5.10 -4.25
N GLY A 495 -11.68 5.51 -4.56
CA GLY A 495 -11.18 5.53 -5.95
C GLY A 495 -11.08 4.15 -6.61
N VAL A 496 -10.86 3.11 -5.81
CA VAL A 496 -10.77 1.69 -6.24
C VAL A 496 -12.14 1.01 -6.37
N LEU A 497 -13.25 1.75 -6.29
CA LEU A 497 -14.59 1.19 -6.38
C LEU A 497 -14.87 0.63 -7.78
N VAL A 498 -15.12 -0.68 -7.87
CA VAL A 498 -15.34 -1.43 -9.13
C VAL A 498 -16.83 -1.59 -9.42
N ARG A 499 -17.66 -1.79 -8.38
CA ARG A 499 -19.12 -1.96 -8.50
C ARG A 499 -19.87 -1.06 -7.53
N LEU A 500 -20.85 -0.33 -8.06
CA LEU A 500 -21.75 0.51 -7.28
C LEU A 500 -23.21 0.16 -7.59
N ASN A 501 -23.99 -0.18 -6.56
CA ASN A 501 -25.45 -0.17 -6.62
C ASN A 501 -26.03 0.76 -5.55
N CYS A 502 -26.55 1.90 -6.00
CA CYS A 502 -27.17 2.94 -5.19
C CYS A 502 -28.63 3.21 -5.63
N SER A 503 -29.25 2.27 -6.35
CA SER A 503 -30.61 2.40 -6.84
C SER A 503 -31.65 2.50 -5.72
N GLN A 504 -32.90 2.86 -6.05
CA GLN A 504 -34.02 2.89 -5.11
C GLN A 504 -33.70 3.72 -3.85
N ASN A 505 -33.25 4.96 -4.06
CA ASN A 505 -32.84 5.91 -3.03
C ASN A 505 -33.49 7.28 -3.32
N ARG A 506 -32.96 8.36 -2.74
CA ARG A 506 -33.46 9.73 -2.90
C ARG A 506 -32.41 10.68 -3.49
N LEU A 507 -31.37 10.13 -4.12
CA LEU A 507 -30.22 10.88 -4.65
C LEU A 507 -30.67 11.87 -5.72
N THR A 508 -30.33 13.15 -5.55
CA THR A 508 -30.56 14.21 -6.54
C THR A 508 -29.35 14.48 -7.42
N ASP A 509 -28.17 14.07 -6.98
CA ASP A 509 -26.89 14.19 -7.66
C ASP A 509 -26.02 12.96 -7.33
N LEU A 510 -25.10 12.61 -8.22
CA LEU A 510 -24.17 11.48 -8.06
C LEU A 510 -22.86 11.79 -8.81
N GLN A 511 -21.80 12.10 -8.05
CA GLN A 511 -20.47 12.43 -8.58
C GLN A 511 -19.61 11.16 -8.61
N LEU A 512 -19.13 10.78 -9.80
CA LEU A 512 -18.36 9.54 -10.03
C LEU A 512 -16.94 9.78 -10.59
N ARG A 513 -16.49 11.05 -10.64
CA ARG A 513 -15.20 11.44 -11.24
C ARG A 513 -13.98 10.77 -10.59
N ALA A 514 -14.04 10.53 -9.29
CA ALA A 514 -12.95 9.91 -8.53
C ALA A 514 -12.88 8.38 -8.70
N ASN A 515 -13.90 7.75 -9.31
CA ASN A 515 -14.10 6.30 -9.29
C ASN A 515 -13.78 5.69 -10.68
N SER A 516 -12.56 5.93 -11.18
CA SER A 516 -12.10 5.49 -12.50
C SER A 516 -12.14 3.97 -12.71
N GLU A 517 -12.10 3.20 -11.62
CA GLU A 517 -12.15 1.74 -11.59
C GLU A 517 -13.55 1.13 -11.80
N LEU A 518 -14.62 1.94 -11.79
CA LEU A 518 -15.99 1.44 -11.95
C LEU A 518 -16.16 0.71 -13.28
N ASN A 519 -16.54 -0.57 -13.21
CA ASN A 519 -17.02 -1.33 -14.38
C ASN A 519 -18.55 -1.38 -14.46
N ARG A 520 -19.25 -1.23 -13.33
CA ARG A 520 -20.71 -1.24 -13.24
C ARG A 520 -21.27 -0.19 -12.27
N VAL A 521 -22.28 0.56 -12.72
CA VAL A 521 -23.10 1.45 -11.90
C VAL A 521 -24.60 1.19 -12.08
N ASP A 522 -25.29 0.89 -10.97
CA ASP A 522 -26.74 0.84 -10.88
C ASP A 522 -27.21 2.01 -9.99
N CYS A 523 -27.99 2.93 -10.57
CA CYS A 523 -28.48 4.15 -9.91
C CYS A 523 -29.97 4.44 -10.24
N TYR A 524 -30.70 3.44 -10.73
CA TYR A 524 -32.11 3.56 -11.09
C TYR A 524 -33.02 3.91 -9.90
N GLU A 525 -34.25 4.36 -10.17
CA GLU A 525 -35.23 4.75 -9.12
C GLU A 525 -34.63 5.75 -8.11
N ASN A 526 -34.06 6.83 -8.64
CA ASN A 526 -33.53 7.97 -7.88
C ASN A 526 -34.16 9.28 -8.40
N ARG A 527 -33.54 10.42 -8.11
CA ARG A 527 -34.02 11.76 -8.49
C ARG A 527 -32.97 12.53 -9.30
N LEU A 528 -32.03 11.82 -9.92
CA LEU A 528 -30.91 12.41 -10.66
C LEU A 528 -31.42 13.22 -11.86
N THR A 529 -30.96 14.46 -11.99
CA THR A 529 -31.24 15.34 -13.14
C THR A 529 -30.09 15.40 -14.16
N SER A 530 -28.93 14.88 -13.77
CA SER A 530 -27.74 14.71 -14.60
C SER A 530 -26.96 13.49 -14.11
N LEU A 531 -26.16 12.90 -15.01
CA LEU A 531 -25.15 11.91 -14.70
C LEU A 531 -23.97 12.16 -15.65
N ASP A 532 -22.75 12.08 -15.14
CA ASP A 532 -21.52 12.24 -15.91
C ASP A 532 -20.63 11.01 -15.67
N LEU A 533 -20.21 10.37 -16.76
CA LEU A 533 -19.40 9.17 -16.77
C LEU A 533 -18.05 9.38 -17.47
N SER A 534 -17.59 10.64 -17.61
CA SER A 534 -16.41 10.98 -18.42
C SER A 534 -15.14 10.27 -17.96
N ASP A 535 -15.01 10.02 -16.67
CA ASP A 535 -13.77 9.56 -16.04
C ASP A 535 -13.78 8.05 -15.76
N ASN A 536 -14.94 7.40 -15.90
CA ASN A 536 -15.15 5.96 -15.64
C ASN A 536 -14.80 5.12 -16.89
N LYS A 537 -13.52 5.13 -17.29
CA LYS A 537 -13.05 4.52 -18.55
C LYS A 537 -13.18 2.99 -18.61
N LYS A 538 -13.35 2.32 -17.46
CA LYS A 538 -13.55 0.86 -17.36
C LYS A 538 -15.03 0.44 -17.38
N LEU A 539 -15.95 1.41 -17.44
CA LEU A 539 -17.39 1.19 -17.32
C LEU A 539 -17.95 0.46 -18.54
N ASN A 540 -18.54 -0.72 -18.34
CA ASN A 540 -19.24 -1.47 -19.39
C ASN A 540 -20.74 -1.61 -19.13
N TYR A 541 -21.23 -1.20 -17.95
CA TYR A 541 -22.62 -1.37 -17.55
C TYR A 541 -23.13 -0.20 -16.72
N ALA A 542 -24.21 0.44 -17.18
CA ALA A 542 -24.82 1.58 -16.50
C ALA A 542 -26.35 1.49 -16.52
N VAL A 543 -26.99 1.44 -15.35
CA VAL A 543 -28.45 1.42 -15.21
C VAL A 543 -28.91 2.69 -14.50
N CYS A 544 -29.53 3.60 -15.24
CA CYS A 544 -30.01 4.89 -14.74
C CYS A 544 -31.52 5.10 -15.03
N THR A 545 -32.28 4.01 -15.15
CA THR A 545 -33.73 4.07 -15.39
C THR A 545 -34.46 4.80 -14.27
N ASP A 546 -35.69 5.25 -14.54
CA ASP A 546 -36.63 5.75 -13.52
C ASP A 546 -36.04 6.89 -12.65
N ASN A 547 -35.31 7.80 -13.32
CA ASN A 547 -34.72 9.02 -12.77
C ASN A 547 -35.41 10.27 -13.36
N ARG A 548 -34.81 11.45 -13.21
CA ARG A 548 -35.33 12.74 -13.71
C ARG A 548 -34.51 13.31 -14.87
N LEU A 549 -33.86 12.45 -15.66
CA LEU A 549 -33.03 12.86 -16.79
C LEU A 549 -33.91 13.33 -17.96
N THR A 550 -33.78 14.60 -18.36
CA THR A 550 -34.40 15.16 -19.57
C THR A 550 -33.72 14.65 -20.85
N GLY A 551 -34.32 14.87 -22.03
CA GLY A 551 -33.70 14.44 -23.30
C GLY A 551 -32.31 15.06 -23.49
N GLU A 552 -32.17 16.34 -23.13
CA GLU A 552 -30.91 17.08 -23.12
C GLU A 552 -29.88 16.51 -22.11
N ALA A 553 -30.33 16.10 -20.91
CA ALA A 553 -29.45 15.48 -19.91
C ALA A 553 -28.98 14.08 -20.33
N LEU A 554 -29.85 13.29 -20.98
CA LEU A 554 -29.48 12.01 -21.58
C LEU A 554 -28.49 12.21 -22.74
N ASN A 555 -28.71 13.20 -23.61
CA ASN A 555 -27.78 13.53 -24.69
C ASN A 555 -26.40 13.92 -24.16
N ARG A 556 -26.32 14.69 -23.06
CA ARG A 556 -25.07 14.96 -22.35
C ARG A 556 -24.43 13.68 -21.82
N LEU A 557 -25.18 12.84 -21.10
CA LEU A 557 -24.71 11.55 -20.57
C LEU A 557 -24.11 10.67 -21.69
N PHE A 558 -24.77 10.57 -22.84
CA PHE A 558 -24.26 9.85 -24.01
C PHE A 558 -22.94 10.43 -24.55
N GLY A 559 -22.73 11.74 -24.40
CA GLY A 559 -21.47 12.43 -24.69
C GLY A 559 -20.37 12.24 -23.64
N THR A 560 -20.64 11.57 -22.52
CA THR A 560 -19.63 11.29 -21.45
C THR A 560 -19.11 9.86 -21.47
N VAL A 561 -19.91 8.87 -21.88
CA VAL A 561 -19.46 7.46 -21.95
C VAL A 561 -18.26 7.30 -22.89
N HIS A 562 -17.32 6.42 -22.54
CA HIS A 562 -16.07 6.26 -23.30
C HIS A 562 -16.27 5.62 -24.68
N GLU A 563 -15.37 5.91 -25.60
CA GLU A 563 -15.37 5.37 -26.96
C GLU A 563 -14.81 3.94 -27.01
N GLY A 564 -15.23 3.17 -28.03
CA GLY A 564 -14.78 1.78 -28.26
C GLY A 564 -15.35 0.75 -27.28
N GLY A 565 -16.13 1.17 -26.29
CA GLY A 565 -16.72 0.28 -25.29
C GLY A 565 -17.92 -0.49 -25.83
N ALA A 566 -17.92 -1.82 -25.67
CA ALA A 566 -19.08 -2.68 -25.90
C ALA A 566 -20.14 -2.57 -24.77
N GLY A 567 -20.31 -1.38 -24.22
CA GLY A 567 -21.09 -1.12 -23.01
C GLY A 567 -22.60 -1.14 -23.21
N SER A 568 -23.35 -1.29 -22.11
CA SER A 568 -24.81 -1.23 -22.09
C SER A 568 -25.32 -0.14 -21.14
N LEU A 569 -26.22 0.71 -21.64
CA LEU A 569 -26.81 1.83 -20.91
C LEU A 569 -28.35 1.68 -20.88
N PHE A 570 -28.95 1.73 -19.70
CA PHE A 570 -30.39 1.52 -19.50
C PHE A 570 -31.06 2.79 -18.99
N ILE A 571 -32.03 3.33 -19.74
CA ILE A 571 -32.51 4.72 -19.57
C ILE A 571 -34.03 4.90 -19.44
N GLY A 572 -34.85 3.85 -19.58
CA GLY A 572 -36.31 3.98 -19.57
C GLY A 572 -36.86 4.56 -18.26
N GLY A 573 -38.11 5.01 -18.25
CA GLY A 573 -38.73 5.65 -17.09
C GLY A 573 -38.26 7.09 -16.82
N ASN A 574 -37.11 7.52 -17.38
CA ASN A 574 -36.74 8.92 -17.42
C ASN A 574 -37.67 9.74 -18.34
N PRO A 575 -37.98 11.01 -18.01
CA PRO A 575 -38.84 11.85 -18.84
C PRO A 575 -38.27 12.06 -20.25
N GLY A 576 -36.94 12.15 -20.38
CA GLY A 576 -36.26 12.31 -21.67
C GLY A 576 -36.11 11.06 -22.53
N ALA A 577 -36.50 9.88 -22.06
CA ALA A 577 -36.12 8.61 -22.71
C ALA A 577 -36.63 8.47 -24.15
N ASN A 578 -37.76 9.12 -24.49
CA ASN A 578 -38.35 9.10 -25.83
C ASN A 578 -37.89 10.27 -26.72
N GLU A 579 -37.16 11.24 -26.17
CA GLU A 579 -36.73 12.48 -26.84
C GLU A 579 -35.22 12.53 -27.12
N CYS A 580 -34.45 11.64 -26.48
CA CYS A 580 -33.00 11.61 -26.57
C CYS A 580 -32.46 11.04 -27.89
N ASP A 581 -31.29 11.54 -28.32
CA ASP A 581 -30.60 11.08 -29.52
C ASP A 581 -29.70 9.87 -29.19
N LEU A 582 -30.27 8.68 -29.40
CA LEU A 582 -29.57 7.41 -29.26
C LEU A 582 -28.35 7.29 -30.18
N GLY A 583 -28.24 8.10 -31.24
CA GLY A 583 -27.11 8.16 -32.15
C GLY A 583 -25.80 8.54 -31.46
N ILE A 584 -25.85 9.41 -30.44
CA ILE A 584 -24.66 9.87 -29.69
C ILE A 584 -23.97 8.67 -29.00
N ALA A 585 -24.73 7.89 -28.23
CA ALA A 585 -24.20 6.71 -27.53
C ALA A 585 -23.81 5.59 -28.50
N ARG A 586 -24.63 5.34 -29.53
CA ARG A 586 -24.36 4.31 -30.55
C ARG A 586 -23.09 4.61 -31.35
N GLY A 587 -22.84 5.87 -31.68
CA GLY A 587 -21.62 6.32 -32.36
C GLY A 587 -20.34 6.05 -31.55
N ARG A 588 -20.46 5.92 -30.22
CA ARG A 588 -19.36 5.53 -29.32
C ARG A 588 -19.25 4.03 -29.03
N GLY A 589 -20.13 3.21 -29.62
CA GLY A 589 -20.16 1.75 -29.45
C GLY A 589 -21.19 1.22 -28.44
N TRP A 590 -21.90 2.11 -27.74
CA TRP A 590 -22.77 1.72 -26.62
C TRP A 590 -24.17 1.27 -27.05
N LYS A 591 -24.67 0.23 -26.38
CA LYS A 591 -26.02 -0.31 -26.55
C LYS A 591 -26.99 0.36 -25.56
N VAL A 592 -27.83 1.27 -26.05
CA VAL A 592 -28.88 1.90 -25.23
C VAL A 592 -30.15 1.04 -25.23
N ARG A 593 -30.73 0.81 -24.05
CA ARG A 593 -31.91 -0.03 -23.82
C ARG A 593 -32.94 0.65 -22.90
N ALA A 594 -34.22 0.29 -23.05
CA ALA A 594 -35.30 0.86 -22.24
C ALA A 594 -35.39 0.25 -20.83
N ARG A 595 -35.27 -1.07 -20.69
CA ARG A 595 -35.30 -1.79 -19.41
C ARG A 595 -34.25 -2.91 -19.39
N TYR A 596 -33.88 -3.31 -18.17
CA TYR A 596 -32.95 -4.39 -17.85
C TYR A 596 -33.38 -5.70 -18.50
#